data_AF-A0A428PQP4-F1
#
_entry.id   AF-A0A428PQP4-F1
#
_cell.length_a   1.000
_cell.length_b   1.000
_cell.length_c   1.000
_cell.angle_alpha   90.00
_cell.angle_beta   90.00
_cell.angle_gamma   90.00
#
_symmetry.space_group_name_H-M   'P 1'
#
loop_
_entity.id
_entity.type
_entity.pdbx_description
1 polymer ?
#
loop_
_entity_poly.entity_id
_entity_poly.type
_entity_poly.pdbx_seq_one_letter_code
_entity_poly.pdbx_strand_id
1 'polypeptide(L)'
;MNRLQIYLLISHEWIARPQEYVPLPTHWAIFISPDIRAEGTLFNTLGAPFYGYRVDIRKNIRPVTSGGAGWLSLGLVHESKLERLEEIAKSTPEPVGKCRVWVKWFVERLVDEGVLHEVALQTFEAAPKKML
;
A
#
# COMPACT_ATOMS: atom_id res chain seq x y z
N MET A 1 12.63 -3.53 -20.01
CA MET A 1 12.84 -2.80 -18.74
C MET A 1 11.51 -2.76 -18.01
N ASN A 2 11.34 -3.54 -16.94
CA ASN A 2 10.04 -3.69 -16.28
C ASN A 2 9.88 -2.62 -15.20
N ARG A 3 9.20 -1.53 -15.58
CA ARG A 3 8.68 -0.56 -14.61
C ARG A 3 7.36 -1.10 -14.08
N LEU A 4 7.21 -1.12 -12.76
CA LEU A 4 5.97 -1.46 -12.08
C LEU A 4 5.32 -0.18 -11.59
N GLN A 5 4.00 -0.20 -11.42
CA GLN A 5 3.26 0.91 -10.86
C GLN A 5 2.98 0.64 -9.39
N ILE A 6 3.21 1.66 -8.56
CA ILE A 6 2.86 1.65 -7.15
C ILE A 6 1.48 2.29 -7.01
N TYR A 7 0.59 1.56 -6.35
CA TYR A 7 -0.76 1.96 -6.03
C TYR A 7 -0.94 2.01 -4.52
N LEU A 8 -1.54 3.06 -4.02
CA LEU A 8 -2.20 3.06 -2.74
C LEU A 8 -3.63 2.55 -2.95
N LEU A 9 -3.91 1.35 -2.47
CA LEU A 9 -5.27 0.83 -2.38
C LEU A 9 -5.92 1.43 -1.14
N ILE A 10 -7.19 1.82 -1.25
CA ILE A 10 -8.03 2.29 -0.16
C ILE A 10 -9.30 1.45 -0.17
N SER A 11 -9.71 0.94 0.97
CA SER A 11 -11.01 0.28 1.09
C SER A 11 -11.73 0.72 2.35
N HIS A 12 -12.99 1.09 2.20
CA HIS A 12 -13.91 1.31 3.31
C HIS A 12 -14.60 0.02 3.76
N GLU A 13 -14.37 -1.09 3.04
CA GLU A 13 -14.89 -2.42 3.35
C GLU A 13 -13.79 -3.49 3.31
N TRP A 14 -14.03 -4.60 4.00
CA TRP A 14 -13.13 -5.76 4.03
C TRP A 14 -12.90 -6.28 2.61
N ILE A 15 -11.66 -6.27 2.10
CA ILE A 15 -11.38 -6.89 0.80
C ILE A 15 -11.50 -8.41 0.97
N ALA A 16 -12.62 -8.97 0.52
CA ALA A 16 -12.86 -10.42 0.51
C ALA A 16 -12.45 -11.03 -0.84
N ARG A 17 -11.79 -12.20 -0.80
CA ARG A 17 -11.92 -13.26 -1.83
C ARG A 17 -11.90 -14.66 -1.19
N PRO A 18 -12.55 -15.65 -1.82
CA PRO A 18 -12.79 -16.96 -1.24
C PRO A 18 -11.54 -17.84 -1.38
N GLN A 19 -10.80 -18.02 -0.29
CA GLN A 19 -10.33 -19.32 0.21
C GLN A 19 -9.37 -19.20 1.40
N GLU A 20 -8.88 -18.00 1.72
CA GLU A 20 -8.35 -17.70 3.05
C GLU A 20 -8.83 -16.32 3.47
N TYR A 21 -9.76 -16.32 4.42
CA TYR A 21 -10.19 -15.11 5.12
C TYR A 21 -8.98 -14.56 5.86
N VAL A 22 -8.39 -13.48 5.36
CA VAL A 22 -7.50 -12.67 6.18
C VAL A 22 -8.08 -11.25 6.22
N PRO A 23 -8.66 -10.83 7.35
CA PRO A 23 -9.15 -9.47 7.50
C PRO A 23 -8.03 -8.48 7.19
N LEU A 24 -8.23 -7.55 6.26
CA LEU A 24 -7.44 -6.31 6.21
C LEU A 24 -8.04 -5.40 7.29
N PRO A 25 -7.39 -5.18 8.44
CA PRO A 25 -7.97 -4.39 9.51
C PRO A 25 -7.82 -2.88 9.26
N THR A 26 -7.27 -2.49 8.12
CA THR A 26 -6.82 -1.11 7.87
C THR A 26 -7.21 -0.71 6.46
N HIS A 27 -7.72 0.51 6.34
CA HIS A 27 -8.46 1.04 5.21
C HIS A 27 -7.60 1.26 3.95
N TRP A 28 -6.37 0.74 3.91
CA TRP A 28 -5.40 1.00 2.84
C TRP A 28 -4.32 -0.08 2.75
N ALA A 29 -3.68 -0.21 1.58
CA ALA A 29 -2.53 -1.08 1.35
C ALA A 29 -1.67 -0.54 0.19
N ILE A 30 -0.39 -0.89 0.12
CA ILE A 30 0.46 -0.58 -1.03
C ILE A 30 0.49 -1.78 -1.95
N PHE A 31 0.13 -1.57 -3.21
CA PHE A 31 0.11 -2.61 -4.23
C PHE A 31 1.07 -2.25 -5.36
N ILE A 32 1.90 -3.21 -5.75
CA ILE A 32 2.91 -3.01 -6.80
C ILE A 32 2.66 -4.01 -7.91
N SER A 33 2.40 -3.50 -9.10
CA SER A 33 2.00 -4.30 -10.25
C SER A 33 2.22 -3.54 -11.55
N PRO A 34 2.40 -4.22 -12.71
CA PRO A 34 2.36 -3.54 -14.00
C PRO A 34 1.06 -2.75 -14.25
N ASP A 35 -0.06 -3.24 -13.71
CA ASP A 35 -1.39 -2.63 -13.83
C ASP A 35 -2.27 -2.95 -12.62
N ILE A 36 -3.22 -2.09 -12.27
CA ILE A 36 -4.12 -2.30 -11.11
C ILE A 36 -4.93 -3.62 -11.20
N ARG A 37 -5.17 -4.15 -12.40
CA ARG A 37 -5.90 -5.42 -12.64
C ARG A 37 -4.99 -6.63 -12.80
N ALA A 38 -3.68 -6.42 -12.89
CA ALA A 38 -2.70 -7.50 -12.99
C ALA A 38 -2.35 -8.07 -11.60
N GLU A 39 -1.67 -9.21 -11.59
CA GLU A 39 -1.09 -9.75 -10.36
C GLU A 39 0.12 -8.95 -9.94
N GLY A 40 0.29 -8.81 -8.62
CA GLY A 40 1.38 -8.07 -8.05
C GLY A 40 1.66 -8.44 -6.61
N THR A 41 2.42 -7.57 -5.95
CA THR A 41 2.78 -7.71 -4.55
C THR A 41 2.02 -6.68 -3.73
N LEU A 42 1.32 -7.16 -2.71
CA LEU A 42 0.61 -6.35 -1.73
C LEU A 42 1.46 -6.25 -0.47
N PHE A 43 1.70 -5.03 -0.03
CA PHE A 43 2.29 -4.69 1.25
C PHE A 43 1.18 -4.06 2.09
N ASN A 44 0.80 -4.74 3.16
CA ASN A 44 -0.24 -4.27 4.05
C ASN A 44 0.25 -4.28 5.51
N THR A 45 -0.41 -3.50 6.35
CA THR A 45 -0.21 -3.54 7.80
C THR A 45 -1.45 -4.12 8.44
N LEU A 46 -1.38 -5.37 8.89
CA LEU A 46 -2.42 -6.03 9.65
C LEU A 46 -2.22 -5.73 11.13
N GLY A 47 -3.16 -5.08 11.79
CA GLY A 47 -3.14 -5.01 13.25
C GLY A 47 -4.48 -4.78 13.88
N ALA A 48 -4.54 -5.07 15.18
CA ALA A 48 -5.66 -4.76 16.04
C ALA A 48 -5.15 -3.99 17.25
N PRO A 49 -5.94 -3.03 17.81
CA PRO A 49 -5.53 -2.24 18.97
C PRO A 49 -5.05 -3.07 20.17
N PHE A 50 -5.48 -4.33 20.26
CA PHE A 50 -5.20 -5.24 21.37
C PHE A 50 -4.01 -6.18 21.15
N TYR A 51 -3.57 -6.40 19.91
CA TYR A 51 -2.59 -7.45 19.56
C TYR A 51 -1.40 -6.95 18.73
N GLY A 52 -1.26 -5.63 18.60
CA GLY A 52 -0.18 -4.99 17.82
C GLY A 52 -0.43 -4.99 16.32
N TYR A 53 0.52 -4.40 15.60
CA TYR A 53 0.49 -4.31 14.13
C TYR A 53 1.63 -5.14 13.54
N ARG A 54 1.37 -5.74 12.37
CA ARG A 54 2.25 -6.65 11.66
C ARG A 54 2.25 -6.27 10.20
N VAL A 55 3.41 -6.30 9.57
CA VAL A 55 3.51 -6.14 8.13
C VAL A 55 3.20 -7.48 7.47
N ASP A 56 2.22 -7.48 6.58
CA ASP A 56 1.83 -8.64 5.79
C ASP A 56 2.17 -8.38 4.32
N ILE A 57 2.98 -9.26 3.76
CA ILE A 57 3.46 -9.15 2.39
C ILE A 57 2.94 -10.34 1.62
N ARG A 58 2.08 -10.09 0.63
CA ARG A 58 1.49 -11.13 -0.19
C ARG A 58 1.89 -10.95 -1.64
N LYS A 59 2.39 -12.03 -2.23
CA LYS A 59 2.77 -12.09 -3.64
C LYS A 59 1.66 -12.74 -4.45
N ASN A 60 1.64 -12.49 -5.76
CA ASN A 60 0.66 -13.05 -6.70
C ASN A 60 -0.79 -12.70 -6.33
N ILE A 61 -1.00 -11.48 -5.84
CA ILE A 61 -2.32 -10.97 -5.47
C ILE A 61 -2.89 -10.14 -6.61
N ARG A 62 -4.19 -10.31 -6.86
CA ARG A 62 -4.98 -9.44 -7.74
C ARG A 62 -6.07 -8.74 -6.91
N PRO A 63 -5.99 -7.42 -6.71
CA PRO A 63 -6.97 -6.71 -5.89
C PRO A 63 -8.36 -6.73 -6.53
N VAL A 64 -9.39 -6.77 -5.70
CA VAL A 64 -10.77 -6.53 -6.13
C VAL A 64 -11.00 -5.02 -6.09
N THR A 65 -11.27 -4.42 -7.24
CA THR A 65 -11.53 -2.98 -7.35
C THR A 65 -13.02 -2.64 -7.47
N SER A 66 -13.90 -3.64 -7.37
CA SER A 66 -15.36 -3.46 -7.34
C SER A 66 -15.88 -3.33 -5.90
N GLY A 67 -16.82 -2.41 -5.66
CA GLY A 67 -17.54 -2.32 -4.38
C GLY A 67 -17.02 -1.28 -3.38
N GLY A 68 -16.59 -0.10 -3.83
CA GLY A 68 -16.24 1.01 -2.93
C GLY A 68 -14.78 1.07 -2.49
N ALA A 69 -13.93 0.14 -2.97
CA ALA A 69 -12.48 0.26 -2.87
C ALA A 69 -11.95 1.27 -3.91
N GLY A 70 -11.25 2.30 -3.44
CA GLY A 70 -10.54 3.27 -4.27
C GLY A 70 -9.07 2.86 -4.46
N TRP A 71 -8.42 3.43 -5.47
CA TRP A 71 -6.97 3.35 -5.57
C TRP A 71 -6.41 4.67 -6.09
N LEU A 72 -5.18 4.96 -5.70
CA LEU A 72 -4.41 6.11 -6.15
C LEU A 72 -3.07 5.60 -6.68
N SER A 73 -2.71 5.97 -7.92
CA SER A 73 -1.37 5.70 -8.39
C SER A 73 -0.39 6.71 -7.80
N LEU A 74 0.67 6.21 -7.16
CA LEU A 74 1.73 7.03 -6.59
C LEU A 74 2.90 7.23 -7.56
N GLY A 75 3.00 6.39 -8.60
CA GLY A 75 4.00 6.52 -9.64
C GLY A 75 4.58 5.18 -10.09
N LEU A 76 5.68 5.26 -10.83
CA LEU A 76 6.41 4.10 -11.34
C LEU A 76 7.63 3.81 -10.48
N VAL A 77 7.89 2.53 -10.27
CA VAL A 77 9.06 1.99 -9.57
C VAL A 77 9.79 1.01 -10.47
N HIS A 78 11.12 0.96 -10.35
CA HIS A 78 11.91 -0.05 -11.01
C HIS A 78 11.87 -1.36 -10.21
N GLU A 79 11.78 -2.51 -10.89
CA GLU A 79 11.72 -3.83 -10.24
C GLU A 79 12.90 -4.08 -9.27
N SER A 80 14.08 -3.54 -9.57
CA SER A 80 15.26 -3.64 -8.68
C SER A 80 15.09 -2.95 -7.32
N LYS A 81 14.02 -2.18 -7.11
CA LYS A 81 13.71 -1.52 -5.84
C LYS A 81 12.73 -2.33 -4.98
N LEU A 82 12.22 -3.48 -5.46
CA LEU A 82 11.24 -4.29 -4.74
C LEU A 82 11.78 -4.83 -3.41
N GLU A 83 13.02 -5.32 -3.40
CA GLU A 83 13.68 -5.82 -2.18
C GLU A 83 13.81 -4.69 -1.15
N ARG A 84 14.27 -3.51 -1.59
CA ARG A 84 14.35 -2.33 -0.72
C ARG A 84 12.99 -1.91 -0.18
N LEU A 85 11.93 -2.01 -0.99
CA LEU A 85 10.57 -1.69 -0.54
C LEU A 85 10.08 -2.69 0.52
N GLU A 86 10.40 -3.97 0.36
CA GLU A 86 10.12 -5.00 1.36
C GLU A 86 10.86 -4.73 2.69
N GLU A 87 12.12 -4.28 2.63
CA GLU A 87 12.87 -3.85 3.83
C GLU A 87 12.24 -2.62 4.50
N ILE A 88 11.84 -1.62 3.70
CA ILE A 88 11.18 -0.41 4.22
C ILE A 88 9.85 -0.79 4.87
N ALA A 89 9.04 -1.63 4.23
CA ALA A 89 7.80 -2.14 4.80
C ALA A 89 8.04 -2.82 6.15
N LYS A 90 8.99 -3.75 6.23
CA LYS A 90 9.30 -4.49 7.48
C LYS A 90 9.88 -3.61 8.60
N SER A 91 10.59 -2.53 8.25
CA SER A 91 11.15 -1.57 9.22
C SER A 91 10.21 -0.42 9.57
N THR A 92 9.03 -0.37 8.94
CA THR A 92 8.06 0.68 9.21
C THR A 92 7.51 0.51 10.63
N PRO A 93 7.55 1.57 11.46
CA PRO A 93 7.02 1.50 12.81
C PRO A 93 5.52 1.18 12.81
N GLU A 94 5.04 0.65 13.94
CA GLU A 94 3.60 0.46 14.14
C GLU A 94 2.84 1.79 13.90
N PRO A 95 1.66 1.76 13.26
CA PRO A 95 0.85 2.95 13.06
C PRO A 95 0.47 3.60 14.39
N VAL A 96 1.11 4.73 14.67
CA VAL A 96 0.76 5.61 15.78
C VAL A 96 -0.24 6.65 15.28
N GLY A 97 -1.52 6.50 15.64
CA GLY A 97 -2.57 7.48 15.34
C GLY A 97 -3.37 7.19 14.07
N LYS A 98 -3.75 8.25 13.34
CA LYS A 98 -4.63 8.12 12.15
C LYS A 98 -3.88 7.41 11.02
N CYS A 99 -4.55 6.46 10.37
CA CYS A 99 -4.06 5.71 9.20
C CYS A 99 -3.34 6.59 8.15
N ARG A 100 -3.92 7.74 7.81
CA ARG A 100 -3.31 8.69 6.85
C ARG A 100 -1.92 9.19 7.25
N VAL A 101 -1.65 9.36 8.55
CA VAL A 101 -0.33 9.79 9.05
C VAL A 101 0.72 8.72 8.75
N TRP A 102 0.35 7.45 8.91
CA TRP A 102 1.23 6.33 8.60
C TRP A 102 1.48 6.20 7.10
N VAL A 103 0.43 6.30 6.28
CA VAL A 103 0.60 6.26 4.82
C VAL A 103 1.49 7.40 4.35
N LYS A 104 1.30 8.60 4.91
CA LYS A 104 2.17 9.74 4.64
C LYS A 104 3.62 9.41 4.97
N TRP A 105 3.89 8.92 6.18
CA TRP A 105 5.23 8.53 6.61
C TRP A 105 5.85 7.50 5.65
N PHE A 106 5.07 6.51 5.22
CA PHE A 106 5.56 5.46 4.32
C PHE A 106 5.90 6.04 2.94
N VAL A 107 5.04 6.90 2.38
CA VAL A 107 5.30 7.56 1.09
C VAL A 107 6.52 8.48 1.19
N GLU A 108 6.64 9.27 2.27
CA GLU A 108 7.83 10.09 2.55
C GLU A 108 9.09 9.22 2.59
N ARG A 109 9.05 8.08 3.30
CA ARG A 109 10.18 7.16 3.37
C ARG A 109 10.56 6.57 2.02
N LEU A 110 9.58 6.23 1.17
CA LEU A 110 9.84 5.76 -0.19
C LEU A 110 10.48 6.84 -1.08
N VAL A 111 10.14 8.11 -0.87
CA VAL A 111 10.76 9.23 -1.57
C VAL A 111 12.19 9.45 -1.09
N ASP A 112 12.40 9.51 0.23
CA ASP A 112 13.73 9.70 0.85
C ASP A 112 14.73 8.62 0.43
N GLU A 113 14.25 7.38 0.26
CA GLU A 113 15.05 6.22 -0.14
C GLU A 113 15.22 6.10 -1.67
N GLY A 114 14.69 7.06 -2.43
CA GLY A 114 14.76 7.08 -3.90
C GLY A 114 14.05 5.90 -4.57
N VAL A 115 13.00 5.38 -3.91
CA VAL A 115 12.10 4.35 -4.48
C VAL A 115 11.00 5.01 -5.30
N LEU A 116 10.47 6.14 -4.80
CA LEU A 116 9.50 6.99 -5.48
C LEU A 116 10.10 8.38 -5.75
N HIS A 117 9.55 9.06 -6.76
CA HIS A 117 9.85 10.47 -6.99
C HIS A 117 8.98 11.34 -6.04
N GLU A 118 9.45 12.54 -5.69
CA GLU A 118 8.73 13.52 -4.86
C GLU A 118 7.28 13.81 -5.32
N VAL A 119 6.99 13.65 -6.61
CA VAL A 119 5.65 13.78 -7.20
C VAL A 119 4.65 12.80 -6.55
N ALA A 120 5.13 11.65 -6.04
CA ALA A 120 4.31 10.69 -5.32
C ALA A 120 3.74 11.27 -4.02
N LEU A 121 4.54 12.02 -3.27
CA LEU A 121 4.11 12.68 -2.05
C LEU A 121 3.09 13.78 -2.36
N GLN A 122 3.36 14.59 -3.39
CA GLN A 122 2.42 15.61 -3.87
C GLN A 122 1.08 15.00 -4.30
N THR A 123 1.14 13.86 -5.02
CA THR A 123 -0.06 13.12 -5.45
C THR A 123 -0.86 12.60 -4.26
N PHE A 124 -0.18 12.08 -3.24
CA PHE A 124 -0.81 11.64 -1.99
C PHE A 124 -1.45 12.81 -1.22
N GLU A 125 -0.78 13.95 -1.10
CA GLU A 125 -1.30 15.11 -0.38
C GLU A 125 -2.49 15.77 -1.08
N ALA A 126 -2.48 15.78 -2.42
CA ALA A 126 -3.58 16.28 -3.25
C ALA A 126 -4.81 15.36 -3.26
N ALA A 127 -4.69 14.11 -2.80
CA ALA A 127 -5.80 13.17 -2.79
C ALA A 127 -6.92 13.64 -1.84
N PRO A 128 -8.21 13.47 -2.23
CA PRO A 128 -9.34 13.89 -1.41
C PRO A 128 -9.26 13.31 0.00
N LYS A 129 -9.49 14.13 1.03
CA LYS A 129 -9.47 13.64 2.42
C LYS A 129 -10.52 12.56 2.70
N LYS A 130 -11.55 12.45 1.87
CA LYS A 130 -12.61 11.43 1.97
C LYS A 130 -12.16 10.06 1.42
N MET A 131 -11.07 10.03 0.65
CA MET A 131 -10.41 8.81 0.16
C MET A 131 -9.36 8.27 1.16
N LEU A 132 -9.04 8.94 2.27
CA LEU A 132 -7.89 8.60 3.12
C LEU A 132 -8.22 8.60 4.62
#